data_AF-A0A093YAK0-F1
#
_entry.id   AF-A0A093YAK0-F1
#
_cell.length_a   1.000
_cell.length_b   1.000
_cell.length_c   1.000
_cell.angle_alpha   90.00
_cell.angle_beta   90.00
_cell.angle_gamma   90.00
#
_symmetry.space_group_name_H-M   'P 1'
#
loop_
_entity.id
_entity.type
_entity.pdbx_description
1 polymer ?
#
loop_
_entity_poly.entity_id
_entity_poly.type
_entity_poly.pdbx_seq_one_letter_code
_entity_poly.pdbx_strand_id
1 'polypeptide(L)'
;MSQFSAAVTPGRSLGFLVLGASLHDIVTRLKAEPQTFGKLELIYSPENPVTEPVIVNLPTNGVRLRFDGPEQRLRLIEVTDFSKSKLTYKNIDIVKPASPTPPSASSLPDSSAGPTFKYIYNKLLAPSYPGDYVPPDANSNEKYGVYILSYPGIAFTFPVLASTWNSDKDHATMLALPSTKTATSMAVFSGDSWLEAQKVLYDQMLEDPRSHSPPHKGKDVYPDEIGVVNIFGAGKLRLDRAWSSSPFWLFLGQTTPQQLVAELGPPDSIYRKSDQRMAIHKARAGSESQQTRPNLDPPGLD
;
A
#
# COMPACT_ATOMS: atom_id res chain seq x y z
N MET A 1 -19.05 -9.17 2.99
CA MET A 1 -17.71 -8.54 2.94
C MET A 1 -16.78 -9.39 3.77
N SER A 2 -15.63 -9.78 3.22
CA SER A 2 -14.57 -10.46 3.94
C SER A 2 -13.78 -9.44 4.75
N GLN A 3 -13.57 -9.69 6.05
CA GLN A 3 -12.71 -8.83 6.87
C GLN A 3 -11.25 -8.99 6.42
N PHE A 4 -10.53 -7.88 6.23
CA PHE A 4 -9.12 -7.92 5.89
C PHE A 4 -8.31 -8.55 7.02
N SER A 5 -7.51 -9.56 6.68
CA SER A 5 -6.63 -10.26 7.62
C SER A 5 -5.20 -10.24 7.11
N ALA A 6 -4.25 -9.84 7.96
CA ALA A 6 -2.86 -9.69 7.56
C ALA A 6 -1.88 -9.98 8.69
N ALA A 7 -0.71 -10.51 8.32
CA ALA A 7 0.44 -10.61 9.20
C ALA A 7 1.27 -9.32 9.11
N VAL A 8 1.65 -8.79 10.27
CA VAL A 8 2.54 -7.64 10.40
C VAL A 8 3.97 -8.14 10.42
N THR A 9 4.79 -7.55 9.56
CA THR A 9 6.24 -7.72 9.55
C THR A 9 6.87 -6.34 9.81
N PRO A 10 7.37 -6.08 11.04
CA PRO A 10 8.03 -4.81 11.37
C PRO A 10 9.11 -4.47 10.37
N GLY A 11 9.19 -3.21 9.98
CA GLY A 11 10.18 -2.74 9.02
C GLY A 11 9.82 -3.01 7.57
N ARG A 12 8.73 -3.75 7.29
CA ARG A 12 8.56 -4.39 5.98
C ARG A 12 7.15 -4.34 5.43
N SER A 13 6.15 -4.87 6.13
CA SER A 13 4.83 -5.06 5.51
C SER A 13 3.66 -5.28 6.47
N LEU A 14 2.46 -5.09 5.90
CA LEU A 14 1.19 -5.55 6.43
C LEU A 14 0.54 -6.48 5.39
N GLY A 15 0.81 -7.78 5.50
CA GLY A 15 0.42 -8.76 4.48
C GLY A 15 1.10 -8.47 3.14
N PHE A 16 0.31 -8.27 2.09
CA PHE A 16 0.82 -7.93 0.75
C PHE A 16 1.19 -6.45 0.58
N LEU A 17 0.87 -5.60 1.57
CA LEU A 17 1.21 -4.19 1.57
C LEU A 17 2.66 -4.06 2.04
N VAL A 18 3.60 -4.02 1.09
CA VAL A 18 5.05 -4.02 1.37
C VAL A 18 5.61 -2.61 1.20
N LEU A 19 6.41 -2.16 2.16
CA LEU A 19 7.14 -0.90 2.06
C LEU A 19 8.02 -0.89 0.80
N GLY A 20 8.06 0.24 0.11
CA GLY A 20 8.70 0.40 -1.19
C GLY A 20 7.87 -0.09 -2.39
N ALA A 21 6.74 -0.77 -2.21
CA ALA A 21 5.86 -1.11 -3.34
C ALA A 21 5.29 0.17 -3.98
N SER A 22 5.09 0.14 -5.30
CA SER A 22 4.53 1.30 -6.01
C SER A 22 3.05 1.51 -5.66
N LEU A 23 2.60 2.77 -5.75
CA LEU A 23 1.19 3.12 -5.65
C LEU A 23 0.36 2.33 -6.67
N HIS A 24 0.87 2.15 -7.88
CA HIS A 24 0.23 1.37 -8.92
C HIS A 24 -0.02 -0.06 -8.47
N ASP A 25 1.01 -0.78 -8.01
CA ASP A 25 0.88 -2.18 -7.60
C ASP A 25 -0.11 -2.37 -6.46
N ILE A 26 -0.01 -1.51 -5.45
CA ILE A 26 -0.87 -1.57 -4.28
C ILE A 26 -2.32 -1.29 -4.67
N VAL A 27 -2.59 -0.23 -5.43
CA VAL A 27 -3.94 0.12 -5.87
C VAL A 27 -4.52 -0.97 -6.78
N THR A 28 -3.72 -1.53 -7.69
CA THR A 28 -4.15 -2.63 -8.56
C THR A 28 -4.54 -3.86 -7.74
N ARG A 29 -3.74 -4.27 -6.75
CA ARG A 29 -4.07 -5.39 -5.85
C ARG A 29 -5.30 -5.13 -5.00
N LEU A 30 -5.45 -3.92 -4.44
CA LEU A 30 -6.63 -3.55 -3.67
C LEU A 30 -7.90 -3.61 -4.52
N LYS A 31 -7.85 -3.09 -5.76
CA LYS A 31 -8.98 -3.12 -6.71
C LYS A 31 -9.35 -4.53 -7.17
N ALA A 32 -8.40 -5.47 -7.14
CA ALA A 32 -8.66 -6.87 -7.47
C ALA A 32 -9.50 -7.60 -6.40
N GLU A 33 -9.61 -7.05 -5.18
CA GLU A 33 -10.36 -7.65 -4.07
C GLU A 33 -11.46 -6.72 -3.51
N PRO A 34 -12.47 -6.33 -4.32
CA PRO A 34 -13.50 -5.36 -3.91
C PRO A 34 -14.37 -5.86 -2.74
N GLN A 35 -14.43 -7.17 -2.50
CA GLN A 35 -15.16 -7.77 -1.37
C GLN A 35 -14.47 -7.54 -0.02
N THR A 36 -13.15 -7.34 -0.04
CA THR A 36 -12.30 -7.05 1.13
C THR A 36 -12.07 -5.55 1.26
N PHE A 37 -11.87 -4.84 0.15
CA PHE A 37 -11.56 -3.41 0.10
C PHE A 37 -12.70 -2.63 -0.57
N GLY A 38 -13.79 -2.42 0.18
CA GLY A 38 -15.01 -1.82 -0.34
C GLY A 38 -14.93 -0.31 -0.60
N LYS A 39 -13.98 0.40 0.03
CA LYS A 39 -13.80 1.85 -0.16
C LYS A 39 -12.32 2.22 -0.13
N LEU A 40 -11.88 2.92 -1.19
CA LEU A 40 -10.54 3.47 -1.32
C LEU A 40 -10.67 4.99 -1.51
N GLU A 41 -10.02 5.76 -0.67
CA GLU A 41 -9.95 7.21 -0.77
C GLU A 41 -8.51 7.62 -1.12
N LEU A 42 -8.34 8.33 -2.23
CA LEU A 42 -7.04 8.84 -2.66
C LEU A 42 -6.95 10.33 -2.32
N ILE A 43 -5.95 10.70 -1.54
CA ILE A 43 -5.71 12.07 -1.10
C ILE A 43 -4.33 12.48 -1.64
N TYR A 44 -4.28 13.61 -2.36
CA TYR A 44 -3.06 14.15 -2.97
C TYR A 44 -3.20 15.67 -3.10
N SER A 45 -2.08 16.39 -3.23
CA SER A 45 -2.10 17.82 -3.54
C SER A 45 -2.30 18.00 -5.05
N PRO A 46 -3.37 18.70 -5.49
CA PRO A 46 -3.53 19.05 -6.90
C PRO A 46 -2.52 20.13 -7.35
N GLU A 47 -2.03 20.96 -6.44
CA GLU A 47 -1.01 21.98 -6.74
C GLU A 47 0.38 21.36 -6.95
N ASN A 48 0.72 20.37 -6.14
CA ASN A 48 2.05 19.76 -6.10
C ASN A 48 1.99 18.21 -6.20
N PRO A 49 1.38 17.63 -7.26
CA PRO A 49 1.04 16.20 -7.33
C PRO A 49 2.24 15.26 -7.46
N VAL A 50 3.43 15.78 -7.78
CA VAL A 50 4.67 15.01 -7.97
C VAL A 50 5.60 15.11 -6.77
N THR A 51 5.51 16.17 -5.96
CA THR A 51 6.42 16.37 -4.83
C THR A 51 5.76 16.05 -3.50
N GLU A 52 4.46 16.32 -3.36
CA GLU A 52 3.74 16.04 -2.13
C GLU A 52 3.36 14.55 -2.02
N PRO A 53 3.35 14.00 -0.78
CA PRO A 53 2.93 12.62 -0.54
C PRO A 53 1.52 12.32 -1.03
N VAL A 54 1.33 11.10 -1.53
CA VAL A 54 0.01 10.57 -1.86
C VAL A 54 -0.46 9.64 -0.74
N ILE A 55 -1.71 9.76 -0.31
CA ILE A 55 -2.29 8.94 0.75
C ILE A 55 -3.41 8.10 0.17
N VAL A 56 -3.37 6.79 0.43
CA VAL A 56 -4.50 5.88 0.20
C VAL A 56 -5.11 5.53 1.55
N ASN A 57 -6.33 6.00 1.80
CA ASN A 57 -7.08 5.70 3.00
C ASN A 57 -8.07 4.54 2.72
N LEU A 58 -8.06 3.53 3.60
CA LEU A 58 -8.92 2.34 3.55
C LEU A 58 -9.84 2.35 4.77
N PRO A 59 -10.86 3.23 4.81
CA PRO A 59 -11.67 3.48 6.00
C PRO A 59 -12.49 2.26 6.45
N THR A 60 -12.82 1.34 5.54
CA THR A 60 -13.50 0.07 5.83
C THR A 60 -12.60 -0.96 6.49
N ASN A 61 -11.28 -0.79 6.38
CA ASN A 61 -10.27 -1.74 6.85
C ASN A 61 -9.46 -1.18 8.03
N GLY A 62 -9.58 0.13 8.30
CA GLY A 62 -8.84 0.79 9.37
C GLY A 62 -7.37 0.95 9.05
N VAL A 63 -7.01 1.11 7.78
CA VAL A 63 -5.63 1.20 7.30
C VAL A 63 -5.44 2.48 6.48
N ARG A 64 -4.31 3.14 6.66
CA ARG A 64 -3.88 4.30 5.88
C ARG A 64 -2.47 4.04 5.35
N LEU A 65 -2.26 4.30 4.07
CA LEU A 65 -1.01 4.09 3.37
C LEU A 65 -0.49 5.43 2.88
N ARG A 66 0.78 5.73 3.10
CA ARG A 66 1.41 6.97 2.63
C ARG A 66 2.55 6.65 1.69
N PHE A 67 2.48 7.24 0.51
CA PHE A 67 3.46 7.13 -0.56
C PHE A 67 4.24 8.44 -0.65
N ASP A 68 5.50 8.37 -1.06
CA ASP A 68 6.22 9.59 -1.44
C ASP A 68 5.63 10.22 -2.72
N GLY A 69 6.02 11.45 -3.01
CA GLY A 69 5.62 12.12 -4.24
C GLY A 69 6.38 11.60 -5.47
N PRO A 70 7.72 11.72 -5.50
CA PRO A 70 8.48 11.54 -6.73
C PRO A 70 8.46 10.13 -7.32
N GLU A 71 8.57 9.10 -6.46
CA GLU A 71 8.64 7.70 -6.89
C GLU A 71 7.30 6.96 -6.69
N GLN A 72 6.35 7.60 -6.01
CA GLN A 72 5.08 7.03 -5.56
C GLN A 72 5.23 5.69 -4.85
N ARG A 73 6.20 5.59 -3.95
CA ARG A 73 6.55 4.37 -3.22
C ARG A 73 6.00 4.38 -1.81
N LEU A 74 5.48 3.25 -1.35
CA LEU A 74 4.89 3.11 -0.02
C LEU A 74 5.96 3.33 1.07
N ARG A 75 5.85 4.44 1.81
CA ARG A 75 6.78 4.81 2.89
C ARG A 75 6.26 4.43 4.27
N LEU A 76 4.95 4.47 4.45
CA LEU A 76 4.32 4.24 5.74
C LEU A 76 3.01 3.46 5.61
N ILE A 77 2.84 2.47 6.49
CA ILE A 77 1.59 1.76 6.68
C ILE A 77 1.10 2.07 8.09
N GLU A 78 -0.11 2.58 8.22
CA GLU A 78 -0.73 2.89 9.50
C GLU A 78 -2.00 2.07 9.66
N VAL A 79 -2.17 1.46 10.82
CA VAL A 79 -3.45 0.94 11.29
C VAL A 79 -4.07 2.02 12.15
N THR A 80 -5.15 2.60 11.66
CA THR A 80 -5.88 3.70 12.32
C THR A 80 -7.08 3.20 13.11
N ASP A 81 -7.53 1.97 12.88
CA ASP A 81 -8.63 1.34 13.59
C ASP A 81 -8.47 -0.18 13.61
N PHE A 82 -8.03 -0.70 14.75
CA PHE A 82 -7.78 -2.13 14.96
C PHE A 82 -9.05 -3.00 14.93
N SER A 83 -10.26 -2.41 15.01
CA SER A 83 -11.51 -3.18 14.97
C SER A 83 -11.90 -3.61 13.54
N LYS A 84 -11.32 -2.97 12.52
CA LYS A 84 -11.68 -3.15 11.11
C LYS A 84 -10.81 -4.14 10.34
N SER A 85 -9.79 -4.70 10.99
CA SER A 85 -8.91 -5.69 10.39
C SER A 85 -8.47 -6.73 11.43
N LYS A 86 -8.18 -7.95 10.97
CA LYS A 86 -7.61 -9.01 11.81
C LYS A 86 -6.10 -9.04 11.59
N LEU A 87 -5.35 -8.57 12.57
CA LEU A 87 -3.90 -8.42 12.45
C LEU A 87 -3.16 -9.40 13.35
N THR A 88 -2.10 -10.00 12.83
CA THR A 88 -1.26 -10.93 13.58
C THR A 88 0.21 -10.53 13.53
N TYR A 89 0.97 -10.81 14.58
CA TYR A 89 2.43 -10.71 14.61
C TYR A 89 2.98 -12.05 15.11
N LYS A 90 3.86 -12.69 14.32
CA LYS A 90 4.40 -14.04 14.63
C LYS A 90 3.30 -15.06 15.00
N ASN A 91 2.19 -15.06 14.24
CA ASN A 91 1.00 -15.89 14.45
C ASN A 91 0.21 -15.61 15.75
N ILE A 92 0.48 -14.48 16.43
CA ILE A 92 -0.26 -14.02 17.60
C ILE A 92 -1.13 -12.83 17.19
N ASP A 93 -2.43 -12.84 17.51
CA ASP A 93 -3.30 -11.71 17.23
C ASP A 93 -2.80 -10.43 17.93
N ILE A 94 -2.75 -9.31 17.21
CA ILE A 94 -2.27 -8.04 17.76
C ILE A 94 -3.24 -7.51 18.81
N VAL A 95 -4.55 -7.69 18.60
CA VAL A 95 -5.56 -7.39 19.61
C VAL A 95 -5.86 -8.66 20.38
N LYS A 96 -5.88 -8.56 21.72
CA LYS A 96 -6.19 -9.70 22.58
C LYS A 96 -7.59 -10.26 22.23
N PRO A 97 -7.73 -11.57 21.94
CA PRO A 97 -9.03 -12.17 21.73
C PRO A 97 -9.89 -12.05 22.99
N ALA A 98 -11.17 -11.72 22.83
CA ALA A 98 -12.11 -11.70 23.95
C ALA A 98 -12.13 -13.07 24.62
N SER A 99 -11.94 -13.10 25.94
CA SER A 99 -12.10 -14.31 26.76
C SER A 99 -13.51 -14.86 26.58
N PRO A 100 -13.72 -16.19 26.44
CA PRO A 100 -15.03 -16.82 26.29
C PRO A 100 -15.86 -16.83 27.60
N THR A 101 -15.70 -15.83 28.45
CA THR A 101 -16.48 -15.66 29.68
C THR A 101 -17.83 -15.03 29.35
N PRO A 102 -18.96 -15.55 29.89
CA PRO A 102 -20.28 -15.02 29.60
C PRO A 102 -20.39 -13.54 30.00
N PRO A 103 -21.13 -12.72 29.24
CA PRO A 103 -21.23 -11.29 29.48
C PRO A 103 -21.90 -11.05 30.84
N SER A 104 -21.12 -10.55 31.80
CA SER A 104 -21.69 -9.96 33.02
C SER A 104 -22.24 -8.58 32.66
N ALA A 105 -23.51 -8.33 33.01
CA ALA A 105 -24.35 -7.23 32.54
C ALA A 105 -23.99 -5.83 33.08
N SER A 106 -22.70 -5.52 33.30
CA SER A 106 -22.27 -4.24 33.89
C SER A 106 -20.99 -3.64 33.31
N SER A 107 -20.52 -4.06 32.14
CA SER A 107 -19.53 -3.28 31.39
C SER A 107 -20.23 -2.43 30.34
N LEU A 108 -20.20 -1.11 30.54
CA LEU A 108 -20.36 -0.12 29.47
C LEU A 108 -19.54 -0.55 28.25
N PRO A 109 -19.98 -0.29 27.01
CA PRO A 109 -19.29 -0.70 25.80
C PRO A 109 -18.09 0.23 25.52
N ASP A 110 -17.17 0.37 26.47
CA ASP A 110 -15.81 0.82 26.18
C ASP A 110 -15.06 -0.38 25.60
N SER A 111 -15.51 -0.84 24.43
CA SER A 111 -14.83 -1.86 23.64
C SER A 111 -13.45 -1.32 23.30
N SER A 112 -12.43 -1.81 24.00
CA SER A 112 -11.02 -1.52 23.74
C SER A 112 -10.70 -1.91 22.30
N ALA A 113 -10.77 -0.96 21.38
CA ALA A 113 -10.64 -1.26 19.96
C ALA A 113 -9.24 -1.76 19.61
N GLY A 114 -8.21 -1.38 20.39
CA GLY A 114 -6.81 -1.73 20.16
C GLY A 114 -6.14 -2.50 21.31
N PRO A 115 -4.87 -2.89 21.11
CA PRO A 115 -4.09 -3.60 22.14
C PRO A 115 -3.74 -2.73 23.35
N THR A 116 -3.66 -3.35 24.53
CA THR A 116 -3.12 -2.70 25.72
C THR A 116 -1.59 -2.68 25.68
N PHE A 117 -0.98 -1.68 26.33
CA PHE A 117 0.48 -1.62 26.48
C PHE A 117 1.04 -2.92 27.08
N LYS A 118 0.43 -3.39 28.17
CA LYS A 118 0.84 -4.64 28.85
C LYS A 118 0.79 -5.85 27.92
N TYR A 119 -0.17 -5.92 27.01
CA TYR A 119 -0.26 -7.02 26.04
C TYR A 119 0.88 -6.93 25.02
N ILE A 120 1.12 -5.76 24.45
CA ILE A 120 2.23 -5.55 23.50
C ILE A 120 3.56 -5.88 24.17
N TYR A 121 3.84 -5.25 25.31
CA TYR A 121 5.11 -5.32 26.01
C TYR A 121 5.48 -6.70 26.56
N ASN A 122 4.49 -7.53 26.93
CA ASN A 122 4.75 -8.84 27.54
C ASN A 122 4.51 -10.04 26.61
N LYS A 123 3.73 -9.87 25.54
CA LYS A 123 3.28 -11.00 24.70
C LYS A 123 3.62 -10.85 23.22
N LEU A 124 3.60 -9.63 22.67
CA LEU A 124 3.86 -9.42 21.25
C LEU A 124 5.32 -9.09 21.01
N LEU A 125 5.82 -8.07 21.69
CA LEU A 125 7.15 -7.52 21.52
C LEU A 125 7.90 -7.61 22.85
N ALA A 126 9.21 -7.80 22.78
CA ALA A 126 10.03 -7.86 23.99
C ALA A 126 10.05 -6.48 24.69
N PRO A 127 10.46 -6.42 25.96
CA PRO A 127 10.85 -5.16 26.59
C PRO A 127 11.81 -4.39 25.68
N SER A 128 11.48 -3.13 25.38
CA SER A 128 12.31 -2.22 24.60
C SER A 128 12.60 -0.96 25.40
N TYR A 129 13.38 -0.06 24.82
CA TYR A 129 13.65 1.27 25.37
C TYR A 129 12.35 2.03 25.68
N PRO A 130 12.39 2.97 26.65
CA PRO A 130 11.28 3.88 26.90
C PRO A 130 10.83 4.53 25.59
N GLY A 131 9.52 4.61 25.42
CA GLY A 131 8.91 5.33 24.31
C GLY A 131 8.91 6.83 24.54
N ASP A 132 8.48 7.57 23.51
CA ASP A 132 8.47 9.03 23.51
C ASP A 132 7.09 9.56 23.89
N TYR A 133 7.05 10.52 24.83
CA TYR A 133 5.83 11.23 25.16
C TYR A 133 5.81 12.62 24.53
N VAL A 134 4.73 12.92 23.82
CA VAL A 134 4.42 14.24 23.27
C VAL A 134 3.24 14.81 24.08
N PRO A 135 3.42 15.92 24.81
CA PRO A 135 2.34 16.55 25.56
C PRO A 135 1.25 17.08 24.61
N PRO A 136 0.01 17.25 25.07
CA PRO A 136 -1.02 17.92 24.28
C PRO A 136 -0.61 19.36 23.98
N ASP A 137 -1.08 19.88 22.85
CA ASP A 137 -0.84 21.28 22.48
C ASP A 137 -1.38 22.23 23.55
N ALA A 138 -0.54 23.13 24.06
CA ALA A 138 -0.91 24.07 25.11
C ALA A 138 -2.08 25.01 24.74
N ASN A 139 -2.33 25.16 23.44
CA ASN A 139 -3.39 26.00 22.89
C ASN A 139 -4.69 25.23 22.60
N SER A 140 -4.70 23.91 22.78
CA SER A 140 -5.89 23.07 22.59
C SER A 140 -6.50 22.69 23.94
N ASN A 141 -7.81 22.44 23.98
CA ASN A 141 -8.48 21.91 25.17
C ASN A 141 -8.25 20.40 25.36
N GLU A 142 -7.25 19.81 24.68
CA GLU A 142 -6.95 18.39 24.76
C GLU A 142 -6.25 18.06 26.08
N LYS A 143 -6.82 17.09 26.79
CA LYS A 143 -6.28 16.63 28.08
C LYS A 143 -5.26 15.49 27.91
N TYR A 144 -5.19 14.90 26.72
CA TYR A 144 -4.39 13.73 26.44
C TYR A 144 -3.20 14.10 25.56
N GLY A 145 -2.00 13.80 26.04
CA GLY A 145 -0.83 13.70 25.17
C GLY A 145 -0.74 12.32 24.53
N VAL A 146 0.32 12.13 23.78
CA VAL A 146 0.56 10.94 22.98
C VAL A 146 1.83 10.26 23.47
N TYR A 147 1.73 9.00 23.88
CA TYR A 147 2.88 8.15 24.15
C TYR A 147 3.11 7.19 23.00
N ILE A 148 4.32 7.17 22.45
CA ILE A 148 4.70 6.37 21.30
C ILE A 148 5.66 5.28 21.78
N LEU A 149 5.18 4.04 21.81
CA LEU A 149 6.04 2.88 22.04
C LEU A 149 6.66 2.46 20.70
N SER A 150 7.97 2.70 20.54
CA SER A 150 8.68 2.43 19.31
C SER A 150 9.59 1.20 19.41
N TYR A 151 9.60 0.43 18.32
CA TYR A 151 10.53 -0.67 18.04
C TYR A 151 11.08 -0.50 16.63
N PRO A 152 12.18 -1.19 16.26
CA PRO A 152 12.65 -1.22 14.89
C PRO A 152 11.53 -1.62 13.92
N GLY A 153 11.15 -0.65 13.09
CA GLY A 153 10.15 -0.74 12.03
C GLY A 153 8.70 -0.92 12.45
N ILE A 154 8.36 -0.77 13.73
CA ILE A 154 6.96 -0.77 14.19
C ILE A 154 6.79 0.13 15.42
N ALA A 155 5.69 0.88 15.49
CA ALA A 155 5.36 1.70 16.64
C ALA A 155 3.87 1.64 16.98
N PHE A 156 3.56 1.83 18.26
CA PHE A 156 2.19 1.89 18.78
C PHE A 156 1.97 3.22 19.50
N THR A 157 0.81 3.82 19.25
CA THR A 157 0.46 5.12 19.79
C THR A 157 -0.62 4.97 20.85
N PHE A 158 -0.38 5.50 22.04
CA PHE A 158 -1.28 5.44 23.19
C PHE A 158 -1.65 6.87 23.64
N PRO A 159 -2.95 7.19 23.79
CA PRO A 159 -3.34 8.44 24.42
C PRO A 159 -3.12 8.34 25.92
N VAL A 160 -2.38 9.30 26.48
CA VAL A 160 -2.02 9.36 27.91
C VAL A 160 -2.46 10.69 28.49
N LEU A 161 -3.22 10.65 29.59
CA LEU A 161 -3.69 11.83 30.27
C LEU A 161 -2.50 12.64 30.81
N ALA A 162 -2.37 13.90 30.38
CA ALA A 162 -1.19 14.72 30.68
C ALA A 162 -0.95 14.90 32.18
N SER A 163 -2.01 14.99 32.99
CA SER A 163 -1.91 15.10 34.46
C SER A 163 -1.37 13.83 35.14
N THR A 164 -1.38 12.69 34.46
CA THR A 164 -0.85 11.41 34.99
C THR A 164 0.56 11.12 34.51
N TRP A 165 1.04 11.84 33.50
CA TRP A 165 2.37 11.66 32.97
C TRP A 165 3.43 12.23 33.91
N ASN A 166 4.49 11.48 34.13
CA ASN A 166 5.64 11.91 34.92
C ASN A 166 6.92 11.29 34.34
N SER A 167 7.85 12.12 33.87
CA SER A 167 9.12 11.69 33.26
C SER A 167 10.04 10.92 34.21
N ASP A 168 9.91 11.15 35.51
CA ASP A 168 10.79 10.58 36.53
C ASP A 168 10.30 9.19 37.01
N LYS A 169 9.08 8.79 36.63
CA LYS A 169 8.52 7.49 36.96
C LYS A 169 8.75 6.49 35.82
N ASP A 170 8.85 5.22 36.20
CA ASP A 170 8.90 4.13 35.24
C ASP A 170 7.64 4.11 34.34
N HIS A 171 7.87 4.34 33.05
CA HIS A 171 6.85 4.40 32.01
C HIS A 171 6.04 3.10 31.91
N ALA A 172 6.69 1.94 32.11
CA ALA A 172 6.01 0.65 32.04
C ALA A 172 4.97 0.50 33.16
N THR A 173 5.31 0.98 34.37
CA THR A 173 4.38 1.02 35.50
C THR A 173 3.21 1.98 35.24
N MET A 174 3.47 3.16 34.68
CA MET A 174 2.40 4.12 34.34
C MET A 174 1.46 3.59 33.26
N LEU A 175 2.01 2.99 32.21
CA LEU A 175 1.22 2.49 31.08
C LEU A 175 0.53 1.14 31.38
N ALA A 176 0.96 0.45 32.44
CA ALA A 176 0.29 -0.74 32.96
C ALA A 176 -0.90 -0.42 33.88
N LEU A 177 -1.14 0.86 34.23
CA LEU A 177 -2.29 1.26 35.04
C LEU A 177 -3.61 0.96 34.31
N PRO A 178 -4.66 0.51 35.02
CA PRO A 178 -5.98 0.25 34.42
C PRO A 178 -6.63 1.49 33.78
N SER A 179 -6.20 2.68 34.18
CA SER A 179 -6.65 3.97 33.64
C SER A 179 -6.03 4.31 32.28
N THR A 180 -4.98 3.61 31.85
CA THR A 180 -4.32 3.86 30.58
C THR A 180 -5.13 3.26 29.44
N LYS A 181 -5.43 4.09 28.45
CA LYS A 181 -6.19 3.69 27.26
C LYS A 181 -5.38 2.76 26.36
N THR A 182 -6.07 1.94 25.58
CA THR A 182 -5.43 1.08 24.58
C THR A 182 -4.82 1.87 23.43
N ALA A 183 -3.95 1.22 22.67
CA ALA A 183 -3.35 1.83 21.49
C ALA A 183 -4.45 2.27 20.51
N THR A 184 -4.33 3.49 19.98
CA THR A 184 -5.25 4.05 18.99
C THR A 184 -4.74 3.86 17.57
N SER A 185 -3.43 3.69 17.39
CA SER A 185 -2.84 3.39 16.09
C SER A 185 -1.57 2.57 16.20
N MET A 186 -1.20 1.95 15.07
CA MET A 186 0.08 1.28 14.86
C MET A 186 0.68 1.75 13.54
N ALA A 187 1.99 1.98 13.51
CA ALA A 187 2.74 2.33 12.32
C ALA A 187 3.73 1.21 11.97
N VAL A 188 3.87 0.88 10.69
CA VAL A 188 4.94 0.05 10.12
C VAL A 188 5.71 0.92 9.13
N PHE A 189 7.00 1.05 9.37
CA PHE A 189 7.90 2.00 8.70
C PHE A 189 9.29 1.39 8.56
N SER A 190 10.17 1.98 7.75
CA SER A 190 11.59 1.60 7.70
C SER A 190 12.40 2.43 8.70
N GLY A 191 13.26 1.78 9.50
CA GLY A 191 14.13 2.44 10.47
C GLY A 191 14.07 1.85 11.88
N ASP A 192 15.00 2.27 12.74
CA ASP A 192 15.19 1.70 14.08
C ASP A 192 14.25 2.29 15.14
N SER A 193 13.82 3.54 14.96
CA SER A 193 12.86 4.20 15.84
C SER A 193 11.92 5.11 15.04
N TRP A 194 10.70 5.28 15.54
CA TRP A 194 9.69 6.08 14.88
C TRP A 194 10.07 7.56 14.82
N LEU A 195 10.64 8.10 15.91
CA LEU A 195 11.04 9.50 15.99
C LEU A 195 12.10 9.86 14.94
N GLU A 196 13.08 8.98 14.71
CA GLU A 196 14.09 9.20 13.68
C GLU A 196 13.54 8.92 12.28
N ALA A 197 12.74 7.86 12.12
CA ALA A 197 12.15 7.51 10.82
C ALA A 197 11.24 8.62 10.28
N GLN A 198 10.49 9.32 11.13
CA GLN A 198 9.64 10.44 10.71
C GLN A 198 10.40 11.58 10.03
N LYS A 199 11.65 11.83 10.46
CA LYS A 199 12.47 12.93 9.91
C LYS A 199 12.94 12.68 8.49
N VAL A 200 13.04 11.41 8.09
CA VAL A 200 13.60 10.98 6.80
C VAL A 200 12.62 10.15 5.98
N LEU A 201 11.34 10.08 6.40
CA LEU A 201 10.35 9.13 5.87
C LEU A 201 10.22 9.16 4.34
N TYR A 202 10.29 10.36 3.76
CA TYR A 202 10.14 10.60 2.33
C TYR A 202 11.46 10.80 1.59
N ASP A 203 12.57 10.98 2.31
CA ASP A 203 13.89 11.29 1.75
C ASP A 203 14.85 10.09 1.78
N GLN A 204 14.56 9.07 2.59
CA GLN A 204 15.38 7.88 2.73
C GLN A 204 15.41 7.08 1.41
N MET A 205 16.58 6.54 1.04
CA MET A 205 16.64 5.56 -0.05
C MET A 205 15.88 4.27 0.32
N LEU A 206 15.09 3.75 -0.61
CA LEU A 206 14.32 2.53 -0.40
C LEU A 206 15.17 1.29 -0.61
N GLU A 207 14.96 0.30 0.25
CA GLU A 207 15.42 -1.06 0.00
C GLU A 207 14.59 -1.70 -1.12
N ASP A 208 15.17 -2.68 -1.82
CA ASP A 208 14.45 -3.44 -2.85
C ASP A 208 13.24 -4.14 -2.19
N PRO A 209 12.00 -3.83 -2.60
CA PRO A 209 10.79 -4.45 -2.04
C PRO A 209 10.80 -5.99 -2.17
N ARG A 210 11.52 -6.53 -3.17
CA ARG A 210 11.63 -7.97 -3.43
C ARG A 210 12.65 -8.66 -2.54
N SER A 211 13.57 -7.92 -1.90
CA SER A 211 14.54 -8.48 -0.95
C SER A 211 13.89 -9.22 0.21
N HIS A 212 12.60 -8.94 0.46
CA HIS A 212 11.81 -9.54 1.55
C HIS A 212 10.88 -10.65 1.08
N SER A 213 10.75 -10.88 -0.22
CA SER A 213 10.01 -12.02 -0.76
C SER A 213 10.87 -13.29 -0.63
N PRO A 214 10.33 -14.43 -0.17
CA PRO A 214 11.03 -15.70 -0.28
C PRO A 214 11.41 -15.91 -1.76
N PRO A 215 12.59 -16.46 -2.07
CA PRO A 215 12.95 -16.73 -3.45
C PRO A 215 11.85 -17.59 -4.07
N HIS A 216 11.16 -17.05 -5.07
CA HIS A 216 10.13 -17.79 -5.78
C HIS A 216 10.75 -19.10 -6.29
N LYS A 217 10.20 -20.25 -5.90
CA LYS A 217 10.58 -21.57 -6.45
C LYS A 217 10.12 -21.77 -7.91
N GLY A 218 9.70 -20.70 -8.59
CA GLY A 218 9.29 -20.69 -9.98
C GLY A 218 10.34 -20.00 -10.86
N LYS A 219 10.43 -20.42 -12.11
CA LYS A 219 11.39 -19.93 -13.12
C LYS A 219 11.22 -18.46 -13.52
N ASP A 220 10.19 -17.77 -13.05
CA ASP A 220 9.88 -16.42 -13.46
C ASP A 220 10.59 -15.41 -12.55
N VAL A 221 11.89 -15.25 -12.78
CA VAL A 221 12.67 -14.12 -12.25
C VAL A 221 12.36 -12.93 -13.13
N TYR A 222 11.41 -12.10 -12.70
CA TYR A 222 11.16 -10.83 -13.37
C TYR A 222 12.33 -9.87 -13.07
N PRO A 223 12.86 -9.19 -14.10
CA PRO A 223 13.90 -8.21 -13.91
C PRO A 223 13.40 -7.07 -13.03
N ASP A 224 14.37 -6.38 -12.45
CA ASP A 224 14.10 -5.21 -11.63
C ASP A 224 13.44 -4.08 -12.42
N GLU A 225 12.67 -3.26 -11.70
CA GLU A 225 12.00 -2.11 -12.23
C GLU A 225 13.01 -1.10 -12.78
N ILE A 226 12.62 -0.42 -13.85
CA ILE A 226 13.43 0.65 -14.44
C ILE A 226 13.25 1.91 -13.59
N GLY A 227 14.35 2.38 -13.00
CA GLY A 227 14.36 3.64 -12.24
C GLY A 227 14.66 4.84 -13.12
N VAL A 228 15.56 4.70 -14.09
CA VAL A 228 16.03 5.82 -14.93
C VAL A 228 16.13 5.40 -16.39
N VAL A 229 15.68 6.28 -17.30
CA VAL A 229 15.86 6.13 -18.74
C VAL A 229 16.75 7.25 -19.28
N ASN A 230 17.95 6.88 -19.70
CA ASN A 230 18.92 7.78 -20.29
C ASN A 230 18.78 7.78 -21.82
N ILE A 231 18.57 8.96 -22.42
CA ILE A 231 18.35 9.13 -23.86
C ILE A 231 19.63 9.72 -24.49
N PHE A 232 20.26 8.96 -25.39
CA PHE A 232 21.53 9.34 -26.02
C PHE A 232 21.38 9.90 -27.45
N GLY A 233 20.15 9.96 -27.97
CA GLY A 233 19.88 10.33 -29.36
C GLY A 233 20.20 9.19 -30.35
N ALA A 234 19.97 9.45 -31.64
CA ALA A 234 20.16 8.47 -32.72
C ALA A 234 19.48 7.10 -32.46
N GLY A 235 18.33 7.11 -31.78
CA GLY A 235 17.59 5.91 -31.42
C GLY A 235 18.19 5.09 -30.28
N LYS A 236 19.16 5.60 -29.52
CA LYS A 236 19.81 4.89 -28.40
C LYS A 236 19.24 5.31 -27.06
N LEU A 237 18.76 4.35 -26.29
CA LEU A 237 18.29 4.52 -24.91
C LEU A 237 18.99 3.52 -24.00
N ARG A 238 19.26 3.92 -22.76
CA ARG A 238 19.74 3.04 -21.69
C ARG A 238 18.73 3.06 -20.56
N LEU A 239 18.25 1.90 -20.19
CA LEU A 239 17.30 1.69 -19.10
C LEU A 239 18.11 1.17 -17.90
N ASP A 240 18.26 2.02 -16.89
CA ASP A 240 18.94 1.72 -15.64
C ASP A 240 17.91 1.29 -14.59
N ARG A 241 18.21 0.19 -13.91
CA ARG A 241 17.33 -0.42 -12.91
C ARG A 241 17.52 0.21 -11.54
N ALA A 242 16.45 0.26 -10.75
CA ALA A 242 16.45 0.97 -9.47
C ALA A 242 17.34 0.30 -8.39
N TRP A 243 17.37 -1.03 -8.34
CA TRP A 243 18.09 -1.84 -7.37
C TRP A 243 19.06 -2.86 -8.00
N SER A 244 19.08 -2.99 -9.33
CA SER A 244 20.01 -3.84 -10.07
C SER A 244 21.08 -3.05 -10.84
N SER A 245 22.31 -3.58 -10.87
CA SER A 245 23.44 -2.94 -11.53
C SER A 245 23.55 -3.22 -13.04
N SER A 246 22.65 -4.03 -13.63
CA SER A 246 22.72 -4.39 -15.06
C SER A 246 21.80 -3.51 -15.90
N PRO A 247 22.34 -2.55 -16.67
CA PRO A 247 21.53 -1.71 -17.56
C PRO A 247 21.12 -2.46 -18.82
N PHE A 248 19.98 -2.08 -19.38
CA PHE A 248 19.53 -2.56 -20.69
C PHE A 248 19.63 -1.46 -21.75
N TRP A 249 20.22 -1.79 -22.90
CA TRP A 249 20.30 -0.89 -24.04
C TRP A 249 19.20 -1.18 -25.06
N LEU A 250 18.40 -0.15 -25.33
CA LEU A 250 17.33 -0.16 -26.32
C LEU A 250 17.76 0.65 -27.54
N PHE A 251 17.70 0.03 -28.72
CA PHE A 251 18.02 0.64 -30.00
C PHE A 251 16.75 0.69 -30.88
N LEU A 252 16.19 1.87 -31.05
CA LEU A 252 14.99 2.07 -31.87
C LEU A 252 15.24 1.62 -33.32
N GLY A 253 14.35 0.78 -33.83
CA GLY A 253 14.46 0.18 -35.17
C GLY A 253 15.37 -1.04 -35.27
N GLN A 254 16.06 -1.43 -34.19
CA GLN A 254 16.92 -2.62 -34.16
C GLN A 254 16.46 -3.63 -33.09
N THR A 255 16.16 -3.16 -31.88
CA THR A 255 15.69 -4.04 -30.81
C THR A 255 14.32 -4.61 -31.16
N THR A 256 14.19 -5.93 -31.09
CA THR A 256 12.96 -6.64 -31.45
C THR A 256 11.93 -6.59 -30.31
N PRO A 257 10.63 -6.72 -30.62
CA PRO A 257 9.60 -6.88 -29.59
C PRO A 257 9.87 -8.06 -28.64
N GLN A 258 10.44 -9.16 -29.15
CA GLN A 258 10.78 -10.33 -28.32
C GLN A 258 11.89 -10.02 -27.33
N GLN A 259 12.90 -9.23 -27.72
CA GLN A 259 13.95 -8.77 -26.81
C GLN A 259 13.36 -7.85 -25.73
N LEU A 260 12.45 -6.95 -26.11
CA LEU A 260 11.75 -6.10 -25.14
C LEU A 260 10.95 -6.93 -24.13
N VAL A 261 10.19 -7.93 -24.59
CA VAL A 261 9.39 -8.78 -23.70
C VAL A 261 10.28 -9.66 -22.81
N ALA A 262 11.40 -10.17 -23.34
CA ALA A 262 12.35 -10.93 -22.54
C ALA A 262 12.99 -10.08 -21.42
N GLU A 263 13.21 -8.79 -21.67
CA GLU A 263 13.93 -7.91 -20.76
C GLU A 263 13.05 -7.06 -19.83
N LEU A 264 11.84 -6.70 -20.25
CA LEU A 264 10.89 -5.86 -19.50
C LEU A 264 9.65 -6.64 -19.04
N GLY A 265 9.47 -7.86 -19.52
CA GLY A 265 8.24 -8.62 -19.33
C GLY A 265 7.15 -8.26 -20.34
N PRO A 266 6.01 -8.97 -20.27
CA PRO A 266 4.86 -8.67 -21.13
C PRO A 266 4.29 -7.27 -20.81
N PRO A 267 3.78 -6.54 -21.80
CA PRO A 267 3.14 -5.25 -21.56
C PRO A 267 1.80 -5.43 -20.83
N ASP A 268 1.45 -4.48 -19.97
CA ASP A 268 0.15 -4.45 -19.28
C ASP A 268 -1.03 -4.32 -20.25
N SER A 269 -0.82 -3.68 -21.40
CA SER A 269 -1.84 -3.53 -22.43
C SER A 269 -1.24 -3.44 -23.83
N ILE A 270 -1.99 -3.91 -24.83
CA ILE A 270 -1.58 -3.89 -26.24
C ILE A 270 -2.57 -3.01 -27.00
N TYR A 271 -2.10 -1.87 -27.49
CA TYR A 271 -2.89 -1.03 -28.40
C TYR A 271 -2.51 -1.33 -29.85
N ARG A 272 -3.45 -1.87 -30.62
CA ARG A 272 -3.27 -2.04 -32.06
C ARG A 272 -3.64 -0.73 -32.76
N LYS A 273 -2.70 -0.15 -33.50
CA LYS A 273 -2.97 0.99 -34.38
C LYS A 273 -4.08 0.56 -35.35
N SER A 274 -5.20 1.29 -35.35
CA SER A 274 -6.28 1.07 -36.30
C SER A 274 -5.77 1.44 -37.69
N ASP A 275 -5.36 0.43 -38.47
CA ASP A 275 -4.88 0.65 -39.82
C ASP A 275 -6.08 0.87 -40.75
N GLN A 276 -6.54 2.12 -40.86
CA GLN A 276 -7.63 2.52 -41.76
C GLN A 276 -7.22 2.55 -43.24
N ARG A 277 -6.09 1.97 -43.63
CA ARG A 277 -5.67 1.91 -45.04
C ARG A 277 -6.71 1.25 -45.96
N MET A 278 -7.53 0.34 -45.46
CA MET A 278 -8.61 -0.28 -46.25
C MET A 278 -9.91 0.54 -46.34
N ALA A 279 -10.09 1.58 -45.53
CA ALA A 279 -11.31 2.40 -45.56
C ALA A 279 -11.43 3.22 -46.86
N ILE A 280 -10.29 3.62 -47.42
CA ILE A 280 -10.20 4.43 -48.66
C ILE A 280 -10.57 3.59 -49.90
N HIS A 281 -10.32 2.27 -49.87
CA HIS A 281 -10.71 1.36 -50.96
C HIS A 281 -12.17 0.94 -50.92
N LYS A 282 -12.81 0.97 -49.75
CA LYS A 282 -14.22 0.58 -49.59
C LYS A 282 -15.20 1.61 -50.19
N ALA A 283 -14.81 2.90 -50.21
CA ALA A 283 -15.60 3.95 -50.83
C ALA A 283 -15.60 3.89 -52.38
N ARG A 284 -14.61 3.24 -53.00
CA ARG A 284 -14.51 3.14 -54.47
C ARG A 284 -15.22 1.93 -55.07
N ALA A 285 -15.49 0.88 -54.28
CA ALA A 285 -16.16 -0.33 -54.75
C ALA A 285 -17.70 -0.22 -54.77
N GLY A 286 -18.28 0.90 -54.33
CA GLY A 286 -19.73 1.09 -54.21
C GLY A 286 -20.43 1.82 -55.36
N SER A 287 -19.73 2.17 -56.45
CA SER A 287 -20.27 3.09 -57.46
C SER A 287 -20.42 2.54 -58.89
N GLU A 288 -20.24 1.24 -59.12
CA GLU A 288 -20.50 0.61 -60.43
C GLU A 288 -21.08 -0.80 -60.26
N SER A 289 -22.41 -0.90 -60.09
CA SER A 289 -23.24 -1.98 -60.66
C SER A 289 -24.66 -1.96 -60.08
N GLN A 290 -25.53 -1.07 -60.58
CA GLN A 290 -26.98 -1.31 -60.56
C GLN A 290 -27.57 -0.90 -61.90
N GLN A 291 -27.53 -1.84 -62.85
CA GLN A 291 -28.46 -1.89 -63.97
C GLN A 291 -28.92 -3.34 -64.15
N THR A 292 -30.24 -3.49 -64.37
CA THR A 292 -31.04 -4.70 -64.69
C THR A 292 -31.41 -5.60 -63.49
N ARG A 293 -32.65 -6.11 -63.30
CA ARG A 293 -34.01 -5.95 -63.87
C ARG A 293 -34.99 -6.59 -62.84
N PRO A 294 -36.31 -6.30 -62.84
CA PRO A 294 -37.27 -6.82 -61.85
C PRO A 294 -37.68 -8.27 -62.15
N ASN A 295 -37.81 -9.10 -61.11
CA ASN A 295 -38.22 -10.50 -61.20
C ASN A 295 -39.73 -10.65 -60.93
N LEU A 296 -40.39 -11.45 -61.78
CA LEU A 296 -41.82 -11.82 -61.73
C LEU A 296 -42.04 -12.98 -60.74
N ASP A 297 -43.14 -12.93 -59.97
CA ASP A 297 -43.58 -13.99 -59.07
C ASP A 297 -44.24 -15.18 -59.81
N PRO A 298 -44.13 -16.42 -59.30
CA PRO A 298 -44.73 -17.61 -59.90
C PRO A 298 -46.19 -17.85 -59.47
N PRO A 299 -47.00 -18.59 -60.27
CA PRO A 299 -48.42 -18.79 -60.01
C PRO A 299 -48.68 -19.93 -59.02
N GLY A 300 -49.66 -19.74 -58.13
CA GLY A 300 -50.27 -20.81 -57.34
C GLY A 300 -51.24 -21.63 -58.18
N LEU A 301 -51.26 -22.95 -57.96
CA LEU A 301 -52.25 -23.89 -58.47
C LEU A 301 -53.22 -24.27 -57.34
N ASP A 302 -54.50 -24.38 -57.72
CA ASP A 302 -55.63 -24.90 -56.94
C ASP A 302 -55.37 -26.30 -56.32
#